data_AF-A0A397W008-F1
#
_entry.id   AF-A0A397W008-F1
#
_cell.length_a   1.000
_cell.length_b   1.000
_cell.length_c   1.000
_cell.angle_alpha   90.00
_cell.angle_beta   90.00
_cell.angle_gamma   90.00
#
_symmetry.space_group_name_H-M   'P 1'
#
loop_
_entity.id
_entity.type
_entity.pdbx_description
1 polymer ?
#
loop_
_entity_poly.entity_id
_entity_poly.type
_entity_poly.pdbx_seq_one_letter_code
_entity_poly.pdbx_strand_id
1 'polypeptide(L)'
;MVEMTTGQKSFNDYKFDIDLAIMVCNGLRPKLAHDTPDCYVELANQCMNSDPEKRPNISEIITKLNEWLNIANENENKIEEELFGSGFDFIENVSSWFDVIKNESGSFDFIDNESRIKNQFLESDKISKNLPMITEKINNIYTSKPYNISEICTKLSKIYGTKTVSDIEIPSDI
;
A
#
# COMPACT_ATOMS: atom_id res chain seq x y z
N MET A 1 -6.64 -3.48 8.72
CA MET A 1 -7.14 -3.11 10.06
C MET A 1 -8.65 -3.28 10.16
N VAL A 2 -9.47 -2.51 9.42
CA VAL A 2 -10.94 -2.65 9.52
C VAL A 2 -11.42 -4.08 9.23
N GLU A 3 -10.94 -4.70 8.15
CA GLU A 3 -11.35 -6.06 7.77
C GLU A 3 -11.04 -7.11 8.85
N MET A 4 -9.97 -6.90 9.63
CA MET A 4 -9.62 -7.80 10.74
C MET A 4 -10.66 -7.73 11.86
N THR A 5 -11.18 -6.53 12.14
CA THR A 5 -12.16 -6.31 13.21
C THR A 5 -13.58 -6.70 12.81
N THR A 6 -13.93 -6.52 11.54
CA THR A 6 -15.28 -6.76 11.04
C THR A 6 -15.46 -8.16 10.43
N GLY A 7 -14.37 -8.81 10.03
CA GLY A 7 -14.41 -10.05 9.23
C GLY A 7 -15.02 -9.87 7.83
N GLN A 8 -15.20 -8.62 7.39
CA GLN A 8 -15.87 -8.27 6.16
C GLN A 8 -14.99 -7.39 5.29
N LYS A 9 -15.19 -7.48 3.96
CA LYS A 9 -14.51 -6.62 3.00
C LYS A 9 -14.80 -5.14 3.30
N SER A 10 -13.79 -4.29 3.16
CA SER A 10 -13.96 -2.85 3.28
C SER A 10 -14.99 -2.34 2.25
N PHE A 11 -15.89 -1.47 2.71
CA PHE A 11 -16.98 -0.92 1.88
C PHE A 11 -17.89 -2.00 1.26
N ASN A 12 -18.16 -3.10 1.98
CA ASN A 12 -19.02 -4.19 1.52
C ASN A 12 -20.41 -3.71 1.03
N ASP A 13 -20.93 -2.64 1.63
CA ASP A 13 -22.24 -2.07 1.30
C ASP A 13 -22.22 -1.15 0.06
N TYR A 14 -21.04 -0.91 -0.52
CA TYR A 14 -20.87 0.00 -1.65
C TYR A 14 -20.51 -0.75 -2.93
N LYS A 15 -21.03 -0.26 -4.04
CA LYS A 15 -20.54 -0.66 -5.36
C LYS A 15 -19.15 -0.06 -5.58
N PHE A 16 -18.22 -0.87 -6.06
CA PHE A 16 -16.86 -0.44 -6.39
C PHE A 16 -16.84 0.30 -7.74
N ASP A 17 -17.23 1.58 -7.73
CA ASP A 17 -17.23 2.46 -8.90
C ASP A 17 -16.70 3.87 -8.59
N ILE A 18 -16.81 4.78 -9.55
CA ILE A 18 -16.30 6.16 -9.45
C ILE A 18 -16.98 6.92 -8.32
N ASP A 19 -18.24 6.64 -8.02
CA ASP A 19 -18.97 7.34 -6.96
C ASP A 19 -18.36 7.00 -5.60
N LEU A 20 -17.99 5.73 -5.36
CA LEU A 20 -17.25 5.34 -4.17
C LEU A 20 -15.90 6.05 -4.06
N ALA A 21 -15.14 6.15 -5.15
CA ALA A 21 -13.87 6.87 -5.15
C ALA A 21 -14.04 8.34 -4.76
N ILE A 22 -15.07 9.03 -5.28
CA ILE A 22 -15.40 10.41 -4.92
C ILE A 22 -15.77 10.51 -3.44
N MET A 23 -16.60 9.60 -2.92
CA MET A 23 -16.96 9.58 -1.51
C MET A 23 -15.73 9.42 -0.60
N VAL A 24 -14.79 8.54 -0.94
CA VAL A 24 -13.53 8.36 -0.19
C VAL A 24 -12.67 9.61 -0.23
N CYS A 25 -12.54 10.27 -1.38
CA CYS A 25 -11.85 11.56 -1.51
C CYS A 25 -12.49 12.64 -0.62
N ASN A 26 -13.81 12.61 -0.47
CA ASN A 26 -14.57 13.52 0.39
C ASN A 26 -14.55 13.13 1.88
N GLY A 27 -13.79 12.10 2.25
CA GLY A 27 -13.58 11.72 3.65
C GLY A 27 -14.42 10.53 4.12
N LEU A 28 -15.12 9.82 3.24
CA LEU A 28 -15.74 8.54 3.61
C LEU A 28 -14.64 7.56 4.06
N ARG A 29 -14.81 6.97 5.25
CA ARG A 29 -13.91 5.95 5.81
C ARG A 29 -14.70 4.72 6.25
N PRO A 30 -14.10 3.52 6.16
CA PRO A 30 -14.75 2.30 6.59
C PRO A 30 -14.89 2.30 8.11
N LYS A 31 -16.00 1.74 8.61
CA LYS A 31 -16.31 1.68 10.05
C LYS A 31 -15.69 0.43 10.66
N LEU A 32 -15.12 0.56 11.86
CA LEU A 32 -14.67 -0.59 12.66
C LEU A 32 -15.85 -1.27 13.34
N ALA A 33 -15.66 -2.51 13.78
CA ALA A 33 -16.65 -3.23 14.58
C ALA A 33 -16.86 -2.54 15.94
N HIS A 34 -18.08 -2.58 16.47
CA HIS A 34 -18.45 -1.92 17.73
C HIS A 34 -17.57 -2.36 18.91
N ASP A 35 -17.18 -3.64 18.95
CA ASP A 35 -16.42 -4.22 20.06
C ASP A 35 -14.90 -4.12 19.86
N THR A 36 -14.44 -3.26 18.94
CA THR A 36 -13.02 -3.03 18.71
C THR A 36 -12.43 -2.21 19.86
N PRO A 37 -11.28 -2.62 20.46
CA PRO A 37 -10.62 -1.84 21.51
C PRO A 37 -10.28 -0.41 21.08
N ASP A 38 -10.47 0.56 21.98
CA ASP A 38 -10.27 1.99 21.70
C ASP A 38 -8.87 2.31 21.16
N CYS A 39 -7.83 1.65 21.70
CA CYS A 39 -6.45 1.83 21.25
C CYS A 39 -6.27 1.43 19.76
N TYR A 40 -6.96 0.38 19.32
CA TYR A 40 -6.94 -0.06 17.93
C TYR A 40 -7.76 0.85 17.04
N VAL A 41 -8.93 1.32 17.51
CA VAL A 41 -9.75 2.31 16.80
C VAL A 41 -8.96 3.59 16.56
N GLU A 42 -8.22 4.07 17.56
CA GLU A 42 -7.37 5.24 17.43
C GLU A 42 -6.27 5.04 16.37
N LEU A 43 -5.54 3.93 16.44
CA LEU A 43 -4.51 3.60 15.45
C LEU A 43 -5.08 3.50 14.03
N ALA A 44 -6.22 2.82 13.88
CA ALA A 44 -6.90 2.68 12.60
C ALA A 44 -7.31 4.03 12.01
N ASN A 45 -7.84 4.92 12.84
CA ASN A 45 -8.21 6.28 12.43
C ASN A 45 -6.98 7.12 12.05
N GLN A 46 -5.87 7.00 12.78
CA GLN A 46 -4.59 7.65 12.45
C GLN A 46 -4.09 7.20 11.07
N CYS A 47 -4.09 5.89 10.79
CA CYS A 47 -3.68 5.36 9.48
C CYS A 47 -4.60 5.78 8.33
N MET A 48 -5.88 6.03 8.60
CA MET A 48 -6.88 6.45 7.62
C MET A 48 -7.05 7.98 7.52
N ASN A 49 -6.14 8.76 8.14
CA ASN A 49 -6.23 10.22 8.12
C ASN A 49 -6.19 10.77 6.68
N SER A 50 -7.03 11.78 6.42
CA SER A 50 -7.04 12.49 5.12
C SER A 50 -5.75 13.26 4.88
N ASP A 51 -5.12 13.74 5.94
CA ASP A 51 -3.81 14.38 5.90
C ASP A 51 -2.71 13.30 5.96
N PRO A 52 -1.89 13.14 4.89
CA PRO A 52 -0.83 12.14 4.86
C PRO A 52 0.22 12.33 5.97
N GLU A 53 0.49 13.57 6.37
CA GLU A 53 1.50 13.89 7.40
C GLU A 53 1.05 13.48 8.80
N LYS A 54 -0.26 13.26 9.01
CA LYS A 54 -0.81 12.77 10.27
C LYS A 54 -0.88 11.25 10.35
N ARG A 55 -0.49 10.55 9.28
CA ARG A 55 -0.43 9.09 9.27
C ARG A 55 0.84 8.64 9.98
N PRO A 56 0.77 7.62 10.85
CA PRO A 56 1.93 7.12 11.54
C PRO A 56 2.88 6.44 10.54
N ASN A 57 4.17 6.46 10.85
CA ASN A 57 5.15 5.74 10.08
C ASN A 57 5.01 4.22 10.33
N ILE A 58 5.46 3.40 9.38
CA ILE A 58 5.38 1.94 9.52
C ILE A 58 6.09 1.43 10.78
N SER A 59 7.21 2.05 11.15
CA SER A 59 7.95 1.73 12.38
C SER A 59 7.11 1.96 13.64
N GLU A 60 6.33 3.05 13.68
CA GLU A 60 5.45 3.36 14.82
C GLU A 60 4.29 2.36 14.91
N ILE A 61 3.72 1.97 13.77
CA ILE A 61 2.65 0.96 13.69
C ILE A 61 3.18 -0.39 14.22
N ILE A 62 4.33 -0.84 13.73
CA ILE A 62 4.95 -2.11 14.15
C ILE A 62 5.25 -2.08 15.65
N THR A 63 5.79 -0.98 16.16
CA THR A 63 6.10 -0.83 17.59
C THR A 63 4.84 -0.97 18.45
N LYS A 64 3.75 -0.25 18.12
CA LYS A 64 2.47 -0.36 18.84
C LYS A 64 1.88 -1.77 18.80
N LEU A 65 1.90 -2.42 17.63
CA LEU A 65 1.36 -3.78 17.49
C LEU A 65 2.17 -4.78 18.32
N ASN A 66 3.51 -4.67 18.34
CA ASN A 66 4.37 -5.53 19.16
C ASN A 66 4.14 -5.32 20.66
N GLU A 67 3.98 -4.08 21.11
CA GLU A 67 3.64 -3.77 22.50
C GLU A 67 2.33 -4.45 22.91
N TRP A 68 1.28 -4.35 22.09
CA TRP A 68 0.00 -5.00 22.37
C TRP A 68 0.09 -6.52 22.37
N LEU A 69 0.87 -7.11 21.45
CA LEU A 69 1.11 -8.55 21.40
C LEU A 69 1.84 -9.04 22.67
N ASN A 70 2.86 -8.31 23.12
CA ASN A 70 3.56 -8.65 24.35
C ASN A 70 2.63 -8.62 25.57
N ILE A 71 1.78 -7.58 25.66
CA ILE A 71 0.78 -7.49 26.73
C ILE A 71 -0.22 -8.65 26.67
N ALA A 72 -0.68 -9.02 25.47
CA ALA A 72 -1.58 -10.17 25.30
C ALA A 72 -0.91 -11.48 25.77
N ASN A 73 0.34 -11.73 25.36
CA ASN A 73 1.10 -12.92 25.73
C ASN A 73 1.42 -12.98 27.24
N GLU A 74 1.75 -11.84 27.86
CA GLU A 74 1.97 -11.75 29.31
C GLU A 74 0.70 -12.07 30.12
N ASN A 75 -0.48 -11.76 29.55
CA ASN A 75 -1.77 -12.06 30.16
C ASN A 75 -2.24 -13.50 29.87
N GLU A 76 -1.91 -14.08 28.72
CA GLU A 76 -2.20 -15.48 28.38
C GLU A 76 -1.41 -16.46 29.27
N ASN A 77 -0.20 -16.10 29.74
CA ASN A 77 0.52 -16.85 30.76
C ASN A 77 -0.18 -16.90 32.14
N LYS A 78 -1.37 -16.28 32.28
CA LYS A 78 -2.24 -16.36 33.48
C LYS A 78 -3.62 -16.97 33.23
N ILE A 79 -4.00 -17.25 31.98
CA ILE A 79 -5.32 -17.78 31.63
C ILE A 79 -5.08 -19.02 30.77
N GLU A 80 -5.08 -20.19 31.41
CA GLU A 80 -5.07 -21.48 30.69
C GLU A 80 -6.25 -21.53 29.71
N GLU A 81 -5.87 -21.56 28.43
CA GLU A 81 -6.28 -22.55 27.43
C GLU A 81 -7.78 -22.89 27.37
N GLU A 82 -8.55 -22.09 26.63
CA GLU A 82 -9.63 -22.57 25.76
C GLU A 82 -10.17 -21.37 24.96
N LEU A 83 -9.73 -21.19 23.69
CA LEU A 83 -10.56 -20.76 22.53
C LEU A 83 -9.81 -20.28 21.27
N PHE A 84 -8.48 -20.13 21.25
CA PHE A 84 -7.79 -19.54 20.08
C PHE A 84 -6.68 -20.42 19.46
N GLY A 85 -7.01 -21.68 19.15
CA GLY A 85 -6.08 -22.62 18.50
C GLY A 85 -5.64 -22.23 17.07
N SER A 86 -6.30 -21.27 16.41
CA SER A 86 -5.95 -20.84 15.04
C SER A 86 -5.29 -19.45 14.95
N GLY A 87 -5.28 -18.68 16.04
CA GLY A 87 -4.59 -17.38 16.10
C GLY A 87 -3.08 -17.52 16.31
N PHE A 88 -2.67 -18.62 16.95
CA PHE A 88 -1.30 -18.89 17.35
C PHE A 88 -0.36 -19.14 16.14
N ASP A 89 -0.80 -19.93 15.16
CA ASP A 89 -0.01 -20.21 13.94
C ASP A 89 0.22 -18.96 13.07
N PHE A 90 -0.70 -18.00 13.10
CA PHE A 90 -0.53 -16.72 12.41
C PHE A 90 0.53 -15.86 13.09
N ILE A 91 0.60 -15.89 14.42
CA ILE A 91 1.55 -15.10 15.22
C ILE A 91 2.98 -15.64 15.07
N GLU A 92 3.18 -16.95 15.12
CA GLU A 92 4.50 -17.56 14.95
C GLU A 92 5.07 -17.27 13.54
N ASN A 93 4.21 -17.29 12.52
CA ASN A 93 4.59 -16.98 11.15
C ASN A 93 4.93 -15.48 10.95
N VAL A 94 4.15 -14.57 11.55
CA VAL A 94 4.45 -13.13 11.51
C VAL A 94 5.74 -12.82 12.26
N SER A 95 5.97 -13.40 13.43
CA SER A 95 7.22 -13.22 14.19
C SER A 95 8.42 -13.78 13.42
N SER A 96 8.29 -14.97 12.85
CA SER A 96 9.31 -15.59 12.02
C SER A 96 9.63 -14.72 10.79
N TRP A 97 8.61 -14.21 10.10
CA TRP A 97 8.80 -13.29 8.97
C TRP A 97 9.49 -12.00 9.39
N PHE A 98 9.13 -11.42 10.54
CA PHE A 98 9.80 -10.24 11.08
C PHE A 98 11.27 -10.52 11.43
N ASP A 99 11.60 -11.69 11.95
CA ASP A 99 12.98 -12.08 12.25
C ASP A 99 13.79 -12.36 10.97
N VAL A 100 13.17 -12.94 9.94
CA VAL A 100 13.76 -13.02 8.59
C VAL A 100 14.06 -11.63 8.03
N ILE A 101 13.12 -10.68 8.16
CA ILE A 101 13.33 -9.29 7.72
C ILE A 101 14.52 -8.65 8.46
N LYS A 102 14.61 -8.83 9.79
CA LYS A 102 15.75 -8.31 10.58
C LYS A 102 17.08 -8.93 10.20
N ASN A 103 17.09 -10.23 9.87
CA ASN A 103 18.31 -11.00 9.59
C ASN A 103 18.82 -10.82 8.16
N GLU A 104 17.94 -10.55 7.18
CA GLU A 104 18.34 -10.19 5.81
C GLU A 104 18.83 -8.73 5.70
N SER A 105 18.41 -7.84 6.62
CA SER A 105 18.86 -6.46 6.68
C SER A 105 19.99 -6.27 7.69
N GLY A 106 21.24 -6.56 7.29
CA GLY A 106 22.38 -5.92 7.93
C GLY A 106 22.19 -4.40 7.89
N SER A 107 22.25 -3.72 9.05
CA SER A 107 22.06 -2.27 9.24
C SER A 107 21.03 -1.65 8.30
N PHE A 108 19.76 -1.67 8.71
CA PHE A 108 18.69 -1.02 7.97
C PHE A 108 18.80 0.51 8.05
N ASP A 109 19.64 1.09 7.19
CA ASP A 109 19.71 2.52 6.90
C ASP A 109 18.45 2.94 6.12
N PHE A 110 17.35 3.17 6.83
CA PHE A 110 16.09 3.65 6.22
C PHE A 110 16.23 5.03 5.55
N ILE A 111 17.27 5.80 5.90
CA ILE A 111 17.37 7.23 5.57
C ILE A 111 17.70 7.48 4.08
N ASP A 112 18.49 6.63 3.44
CA ASP A 112 18.91 6.86 2.04
C ASP A 112 17.90 6.36 1.01
N ASN A 113 17.24 5.24 1.28
CA ASN A 113 16.34 4.62 0.31
C ASN A 113 14.95 5.27 0.28
N GLU A 114 14.47 5.78 1.43
CA GLU A 114 13.22 6.53 1.51
C GLU A 114 13.28 7.82 0.67
N SER A 115 14.41 8.53 0.71
CA SER A 115 14.63 9.73 -0.11
C SER A 115 14.64 9.40 -1.61
N ARG A 116 15.31 8.31 -2.01
CA ARG A 116 15.39 7.87 -3.42
C ARG A 116 14.03 7.43 -3.96
N ILE A 117 13.26 6.68 -3.17
CA ILE A 117 11.93 6.21 -3.57
C ILE A 117 10.96 7.40 -3.64
N LYS A 118 10.91 8.26 -2.61
CA LYS A 118 10.11 9.49 -2.61
C LYS A 118 10.44 10.38 -3.80
N ASN A 119 11.72 10.57 -4.11
CA ASN A 119 12.16 11.36 -5.24
C ASN A 119 11.70 10.76 -6.58
N GLN A 120 11.76 9.44 -6.76
CA GLN A 120 11.25 8.79 -7.98
C GLN A 120 9.74 9.02 -8.18
N PHE A 121 8.94 8.95 -7.11
CA PHE A 121 7.51 9.26 -7.19
C PHE A 121 7.27 10.74 -7.50
N LEU A 122 8.00 11.65 -6.85
CA LEU A 122 7.85 13.08 -7.07
C LEU A 122 8.25 13.50 -8.49
N GLU A 123 9.34 12.93 -9.02
CA GLU A 123 9.76 13.13 -10.42
C GLU A 123 8.73 12.55 -11.40
N SER A 124 8.18 11.38 -11.11
CA SER A 124 7.11 10.78 -11.92
C SER A 124 5.85 11.63 -11.94
N ASP A 125 5.46 12.22 -10.80
CA ASP A 125 4.32 13.13 -10.70
C ASP A 125 4.52 14.42 -11.49
N LYS A 126 5.75 14.96 -11.50
CA LYS A 126 6.12 16.12 -12.34
C LYS A 126 6.00 15.77 -13.83
N ILE A 127 6.45 14.60 -14.24
CA ILE A 127 6.36 14.12 -15.64
C ILE A 127 4.90 13.89 -16.04
N SER A 128 4.10 13.25 -15.16
CA SER A 128 2.68 12.96 -15.39
C SER A 128 1.86 14.20 -15.76
N LYS A 129 2.16 15.35 -15.16
CA LYS A 129 1.48 16.63 -15.43
C LYS A 129 1.69 17.17 -16.84
N ASN A 130 2.80 16.79 -17.49
CA ASN A 130 3.19 17.28 -18.82
C ASN A 130 2.89 16.28 -19.95
N LEU A 131 2.37 15.09 -19.63
CA LEU A 131 2.03 14.08 -20.64
C LEU A 131 0.75 14.48 -21.41
N PRO A 132 0.69 14.18 -22.72
CA PRO A 132 -0.50 14.48 -23.52
C PRO A 132 -1.67 13.62 -23.04
N MET A 133 -2.74 14.29 -22.59
CA MET A 133 -3.92 13.67 -22.01
C MET A 133 -5.08 13.68 -23.00
N ILE A 134 -5.86 12.62 -23.04
CA ILE A 134 -7.08 12.55 -23.87
C ILE A 134 -8.15 13.39 -23.19
N THR A 135 -8.65 14.41 -23.88
CA THR A 135 -9.69 15.33 -23.38
C THR A 135 -11.12 14.84 -23.68
N GLU A 136 -11.26 13.84 -24.55
CA GLU A 136 -12.55 13.23 -24.87
C GLU A 136 -13.00 12.29 -23.75
N LYS A 137 -14.31 12.29 -23.48
CA LYS A 137 -14.91 11.45 -22.44
C LYS A 137 -14.92 9.98 -22.91
N ILE A 138 -13.93 9.22 -22.45
CA ILE A 138 -13.86 7.78 -22.70
C ILE A 138 -14.82 7.08 -21.73
N ASN A 139 -16.06 6.89 -22.17
CA ASN A 139 -16.98 6.02 -21.46
C ASN A 139 -16.44 4.58 -21.60
N ASN A 140 -16.21 3.89 -20.48
CA ASN A 140 -15.90 2.44 -20.36
C ASN A 140 -14.46 2.03 -20.00
N ILE A 141 -13.56 2.94 -19.58
CA ILE A 141 -12.23 2.54 -19.09
C ILE A 141 -12.00 3.09 -17.68
N TYR A 142 -11.69 2.22 -16.72
CA TYR A 142 -11.30 2.60 -15.37
C TYR A 142 -9.82 3.00 -15.33
N THR A 143 -9.52 4.23 -15.74
CA THR A 143 -8.21 4.85 -15.49
C THR A 143 -8.44 6.25 -14.92
N SER A 144 -7.67 6.62 -13.91
CA SER A 144 -7.77 7.96 -13.29
C SER A 144 -7.27 9.07 -14.23
N LYS A 145 -6.49 8.74 -15.27
CA LYS A 145 -5.93 9.66 -16.28
C LYS A 145 -5.71 8.93 -17.62
N PRO A 146 -6.47 9.22 -18.68
CA PRO A 146 -6.26 8.62 -19.99
C PRO A 146 -5.17 9.38 -20.76
N TYR A 147 -4.02 8.74 -21.00
CA TYR A 147 -2.91 9.32 -21.77
C TYR A 147 -3.02 9.00 -23.27
N ASN A 148 -2.62 9.93 -24.14
CA ASN A 148 -2.57 9.72 -25.58
C ASN A 148 -1.30 8.93 -25.97
N ILE A 149 -1.42 7.60 -25.98
CA ILE A 149 -0.31 6.69 -26.28
C ILE A 149 0.25 6.92 -27.69
N SER A 150 -0.59 7.22 -28.68
CA SER A 150 -0.14 7.48 -30.06
C SER A 150 0.80 8.68 -30.13
N GLU A 151 0.47 9.76 -29.44
CA GLU A 151 1.30 10.96 -29.40
C GLU A 151 2.61 10.71 -28.64
N ILE A 152 2.56 9.98 -27.53
CA ILE A 152 3.75 9.57 -26.76
C ILE A 152 4.69 8.76 -27.64
N CYS A 153 4.20 7.71 -28.30
CA CYS A 153 4.99 6.88 -29.21
C CYS A 153 5.61 7.68 -30.35
N THR A 154 4.87 8.64 -30.91
CA THR A 154 5.37 9.52 -31.98
C THR A 154 6.47 10.47 -31.50
N LYS A 155 6.40 10.95 -30.26
CA LYS A 155 7.46 11.78 -29.66
C LYS A 155 8.70 10.93 -29.34
N LEU A 156 8.52 9.72 -28.81
CA LEU A 156 9.61 8.80 -28.51
C LEU A 156 10.35 8.35 -29.78
N SER A 157 9.63 8.06 -30.87
CA SER A 157 10.23 7.69 -32.15
C SER A 157 11.04 8.81 -32.81
N LYS A 158 10.83 10.07 -32.38
CA LYS A 158 11.64 11.22 -32.81
C LYS A 158 12.89 11.42 -31.94
N ILE A 159 12.87 10.97 -30.69
CA ILE A 159 13.98 11.09 -29.73
C ILE A 159 14.98 9.96 -29.96
N TYR A 160 14.49 8.73 -30.09
CA TYR A 160 15.29 7.58 -30.43
C TYR A 160 15.27 7.44 -31.95
N GLY A 161 16.35 7.84 -32.61
CA GLY A 161 16.55 7.49 -34.02
C GLY A 161 16.31 5.99 -34.19
N THR A 162 15.33 5.62 -35.00
CA THR A 162 14.88 4.24 -35.13
C THR A 162 16.03 3.38 -35.63
N LYS A 163 16.63 2.55 -34.76
CA LYS A 163 17.31 1.35 -35.24
C LYS A 163 16.23 0.35 -35.63
N THR A 164 16.32 -0.16 -36.84
CA THR A 164 15.43 -1.22 -37.31
C THR A 164 15.68 -2.48 -36.48
N VAL A 165 14.63 -3.25 -36.22
CA VAL A 165 14.66 -4.50 -35.42
C VAL A 165 15.71 -5.52 -35.93
N SER A 166 16.19 -5.34 -37.16
CA SER A 166 17.30 -6.10 -37.75
C SER A 166 18.66 -5.94 -37.05
N ASP A 167 18.87 -4.89 -36.26
CA ASP A 167 20.20 -4.52 -35.74
C ASP A 167 20.41 -4.93 -34.28
N ILE A 168 19.49 -5.72 -33.71
CA ILE A 168 19.59 -6.24 -32.35
C ILE A 168 20.18 -7.64 -32.43
N GLU A 169 21.51 -7.75 -32.33
CA GLU A 169 22.15 -9.04 -32.06
C GLU A 169 21.78 -9.44 -30.62
N ILE A 170 20.93 -10.46 -30.50
CA ILE A 170 20.63 -11.13 -29.23
C ILE A 170 21.86 -11.99 -28.92
N PRO A 171 22.60 -11.74 -27.82
CA PRO A 171 23.68 -12.62 -27.42
C PRO A 171 23.09 -14.00 -27.10
N SER A 172 23.60 -15.04 -27.75
CA SER A 172 23.27 -16.41 -27.39
C SER A 172 23.94 -16.72 -26.06
N ASP A 173 23.17 -16.73 -24.98
CA ASP A 173 23.62 -17.24 -23.70
C ASP A 173 23.76 -18.78 -23.82
N ILE A 174 25.01 -19.25 -23.87
CA ILE A 174 25.41 -20.63 -23.53
C ILE A 174 25.88 -20.63 -22.08
#